data_AF-A0A9W4XC17-F1
#
_entry.id   AF-A0A9W4XC17-F1
#
_cell.length_a   1.000
_cell.length_b   1.000
_cell.length_c   1.000
_cell.angle_alpha   90.00
_cell.angle_beta   90.00
_cell.angle_gamma   90.00
#
_symmetry.space_group_name_H-M   'P 1'
#
loop_
_entity.id
_entity.type
_entity.pdbx_description
1 polymer ?
#
loop_
_entity_poly.entity_id
_entity_poly.type
_entity_poly.pdbx_seq_one_letter_code
_entity_poly.pdbx_strand_id
1 'polypeptide(L)'
;MSVTGNHSPIPGLNQTQFNQSVKFYEADSKLTQNDRIQIAKDLQSILISKNIVGYTTSMFGFLTPTIYYRYIKKAPVNKISWIQKPFLSFIIGLTNLAVMNSYVSKRNWKYKLEDNTMNEREREVWSLMDPVNILPFYFYYSRSSKNPAFKLKDPRSYNPNEVMFDKETYEKQKEKENGHFLDNSHDLTSWDKIRLASGFDITDENKDDSNLRDVNGGGYKESITDNDEVKSTWDRIRKEGK
;
A
#
# COMPACT_ATOMS: atom_id res chain seq x y z
N MET A 1 31.78 35.75 0.36
CA MET A 1 30.35 35.44 0.16
C MET A 1 30.27 34.12 -0.59
N SER A 2 30.04 33.00 0.09
CA SER A 2 29.80 31.70 -0.53
C SER A 2 28.32 31.36 -0.36
N VAL A 3 27.61 31.26 -1.48
CA VAL A 3 26.21 30.82 -1.49
C VAL A 3 26.22 29.29 -1.35
N THR A 4 26.00 28.79 -0.14
CA THR A 4 25.81 27.36 0.13
C THR A 4 24.44 26.95 -0.41
N GLY A 5 24.41 26.41 -1.63
CA GLY A 5 23.22 25.81 -2.21
C GLY A 5 22.84 24.54 -1.45
N ASN A 6 21.71 24.59 -0.74
CA ASN A 6 21.07 23.47 -0.04
C ASN A 6 20.48 22.44 -1.03
N HIS A 7 21.31 21.87 -1.90
CA HIS A 7 20.84 20.88 -2.88
C HIS A 7 21.37 19.49 -2.54
N SER A 8 20.44 18.57 -2.28
CA SER A 8 20.71 17.13 -2.17
C SER A 8 21.31 16.61 -3.48
N PRO A 9 22.25 15.63 -3.43
CA PRO A 9 22.77 14.97 -4.62
C PRO A 9 21.72 14.09 -5.32
N ILE A 10 20.60 13.77 -4.66
CA ILE A 10 19.48 13.01 -5.22
C ILE A 10 18.35 13.98 -5.63
N PRO A 11 17.92 13.98 -6.91
CA PRO A 11 16.79 14.77 -7.37
C PRO A 11 15.51 14.47 -6.57
N GLY A 12 14.79 15.52 -6.14
CA GLY A 12 13.52 15.38 -5.42
C GLY A 12 13.63 15.19 -3.91
N LEU A 13 14.83 15.03 -3.35
CA LEU A 13 15.05 15.07 -1.90
C LEU A 13 15.58 16.45 -1.46
N ASN A 14 15.12 16.95 -0.33
CA ASN A 14 15.79 18.06 0.35
C ASN A 14 16.99 17.54 1.19
N GLN A 15 17.88 18.44 1.61
CA GLN A 15 19.09 18.05 2.36
C GLN A 15 18.79 17.28 3.65
N THR A 16 17.70 17.63 4.35
CA THR A 16 17.30 16.95 5.59
C THR A 16 16.87 15.51 5.32
N GLN A 17 16.05 15.30 4.28
CA GLN A 17 15.61 13.97 3.85
C GLN A 17 16.78 13.12 3.37
N PHE A 18 17.74 13.72 2.64
CA PHE A 18 18.96 13.04 2.24
C PHE A 18 19.80 12.61 3.46
N ASN A 19 20.00 13.51 4.42
CA ASN A 19 20.75 13.17 5.63
C ASN A 19 20.03 12.08 6.47
N GLN A 20 18.70 12.08 6.48
CA GLN A 20 17.90 11.03 7.13
C GLN A 20 18.03 9.69 6.42
N SER A 21 18.00 9.67 5.09
CA SER A 21 18.15 8.43 4.32
C SER A 21 19.55 7.83 4.50
N VAL A 22 20.58 8.68 4.56
CA VAL A 22 21.96 8.27 4.88
C VAL A 22 22.05 7.67 6.28
N LYS A 23 21.49 8.32 7.31
CA LYS A 23 21.47 7.77 8.67
C LYS A 23 20.74 6.43 8.75
N PHE A 24 19.61 6.32 8.05
CA PHE A 24 18.86 5.08 7.97
C PHE A 24 19.68 3.97 7.31
N TYR A 25 20.34 4.26 6.18
CA TYR A 25 21.23 3.32 5.51
C TYR A 25 22.38 2.85 6.42
N GLU A 26 23.04 3.78 7.13
CA GLU A 26 24.12 3.45 8.06
C GLU A 26 23.63 2.52 9.18
N ALA A 27 22.46 2.78 9.76
CA ALA A 27 21.87 1.91 10.78
C ALA A 27 21.46 0.54 10.21
N ASP A 28 20.80 0.50 9.04
CA ASP A 28 20.37 -0.73 8.37
C ASP A 28 21.56 -1.62 7.94
N SER A 29 22.69 -1.00 7.59
CA SER A 29 23.91 -1.70 7.19
C SER A 29 24.51 -2.54 8.32
N LYS A 30 24.29 -2.14 9.59
CA LYS A 30 24.75 -2.84 10.80
C LYS A 30 23.90 -4.06 11.13
N LEU A 31 22.69 -4.19 10.56
CA LEU A 31 21.76 -5.27 10.87
C LEU A 31 22.25 -6.63 10.33
N THR A 32 22.17 -7.65 11.18
CA THR A 32 22.33 -9.04 10.78
C THR A 32 21.05 -9.57 10.11
N GLN A 33 21.14 -10.75 9.50
CA GLN A 33 19.97 -11.38 8.90
C GLN A 33 18.89 -11.71 9.92
N ASN A 34 19.29 -12.14 11.12
CA ASN A 34 18.35 -12.42 12.22
C ASN A 34 17.65 -11.15 12.69
N ASP A 35 18.38 -10.03 12.83
CA ASP A 35 17.77 -8.75 13.21
C ASP A 35 16.72 -8.32 12.16
N ARG A 36 17.00 -8.53 10.86
CA ARG A 36 16.03 -8.23 9.77
C ARG A 36 14.79 -9.10 9.83
N ILE A 37 14.92 -10.39 10.14
CA ILE A 37 13.79 -11.30 10.32
C ILE A 37 12.94 -10.82 11.51
N GLN A 38 13.58 -10.41 12.61
CA GLN A 38 12.89 -9.93 13.80
C GLN A 38 12.13 -8.63 13.52
N ILE A 39 12.76 -7.66 12.87
CA ILE A 39 12.12 -6.41 12.45
C ILE A 39 10.92 -6.69 11.53
N ALA A 40 11.04 -7.61 10.56
CA ALA A 40 9.94 -7.98 9.68
C ALA A 40 8.74 -8.57 10.45
N LYS A 41 9.00 -9.47 11.41
CA LYS A 41 7.95 -10.05 12.27
C LYS A 41 7.28 -9.00 13.15
N ASP A 42 8.06 -8.09 13.72
CA ASP A 42 7.55 -7.02 14.56
C ASP A 42 6.66 -6.04 13.76
N LEU A 43 7.12 -5.62 12.57
CA LEU A 43 6.32 -4.79 11.66
C LEU A 43 5.02 -5.49 11.24
N GLN A 44 5.07 -6.80 10.94
CA GLN A 44 3.89 -7.60 10.64
C GLN A 44 2.90 -7.61 11.82
N SER A 45 3.40 -7.83 13.04
CA SER A 45 2.58 -7.83 14.26
C SER A 45 1.89 -6.49 14.49
N ILE A 46 2.60 -5.37 14.29
CA ILE A 46 2.02 -4.03 14.40
C ILE A 46 0.96 -3.81 13.32
N LEU A 47 1.20 -4.22 12.07
CA LEU A 47 0.23 -4.10 10.98
C LEU A 47 -1.05 -4.90 11.26
N ILE A 48 -0.91 -6.15 11.73
CA ILE A 48 -2.05 -7.00 12.09
C ILE A 48 -2.83 -6.35 13.25
N SER A 49 -2.14 -5.94 14.32
CA SER A 49 -2.76 -5.31 15.49
C SER A 49 -3.51 -4.03 15.11
N LYS A 50 -2.91 -3.18 14.27
CA LYS A 50 -3.53 -1.97 13.74
C LYS A 50 -4.80 -2.29 12.96
N ASN A 51 -4.74 -3.25 12.04
CA ASN A 51 -5.89 -3.61 11.20
C ASN A 51 -7.04 -4.20 12.03
N ILE A 52 -6.75 -5.11 12.98
CA ILE A 52 -7.78 -5.70 13.86
C ILE A 52 -8.47 -4.62 14.69
N VAL A 53 -7.70 -3.76 15.36
CA VAL A 53 -8.28 -2.71 16.21
C VAL A 53 -8.99 -1.64 15.36
N GLY A 54 -8.44 -1.30 14.19
CA GLY A 54 -9.04 -0.39 13.24
C GLY A 54 -10.40 -0.88 12.75
N TYR A 55 -10.48 -2.11 12.24
CA TYR A 55 -11.72 -2.67 11.70
C TYR A 55 -12.79 -2.86 12.77
N THR A 56 -12.42 -3.34 13.97
CA THR A 56 -13.37 -3.49 15.08
C THR A 56 -13.93 -2.13 15.51
N THR A 57 -13.07 -1.13 15.69
CA THR A 57 -13.49 0.23 16.11
C THR A 57 -14.31 0.94 15.03
N SER A 58 -13.98 0.72 13.76
CA SER A 58 -14.76 1.18 12.61
C SER A 58 -16.15 0.54 12.58
N MET A 59 -16.24 -0.77 12.83
CA MET A 59 -17.52 -1.49 12.88
C MET A 59 -18.41 -0.97 14.01
N PHE A 60 -17.85 -0.72 15.19
CA PHE A 60 -18.57 -0.08 16.29
C PHE A 60 -19.03 1.33 15.90
N GLY A 61 -18.14 2.16 15.32
CA GLY A 61 -18.49 3.50 14.84
C GLY A 61 -19.62 3.48 13.82
N PHE A 62 -19.59 2.53 12.89
CA PHE A 62 -20.62 2.32 11.88
C PHE A 62 -21.97 1.92 12.50
N LEU A 63 -21.96 1.04 13.50
CA LEU A 63 -23.18 0.60 14.16
C LEU A 63 -23.74 1.64 15.15
N THR A 64 -22.92 2.61 15.61
CA THR A 64 -23.31 3.60 16.62
C THR A 64 -24.62 4.33 16.30
N PRO A 65 -24.81 4.94 15.10
CA PRO A 65 -26.11 5.56 14.77
C PRO A 65 -27.26 4.57 14.83
N THR A 66 -27.06 3.34 14.34
CA THR A 66 -28.09 2.30 14.38
C THR A 66 -28.47 1.93 15.81
N ILE A 67 -27.49 1.74 16.68
CA ILE A 67 -27.71 1.43 18.10
C ILE A 67 -28.43 2.60 18.79
N TYR A 68 -27.94 3.84 18.59
CA TYR A 68 -28.51 5.05 19.18
C TYR A 68 -29.97 5.25 18.77
N TYR A 69 -30.27 5.21 17.47
CA TYR A 69 -31.63 5.47 16.99
C TYR A 69 -32.59 4.32 17.33
N ARG A 70 -32.15 3.07 17.27
CA ARG A 70 -33.00 1.90 17.52
C ARG A 70 -33.29 1.66 18.99
N TYR A 71 -32.28 1.78 19.88
CA TYR A 71 -32.43 1.42 21.29
C TYR A 71 -32.62 2.62 22.21
N ILE A 72 -32.00 3.76 21.91
CA ILE A 72 -32.10 4.96 22.77
C ILE A 72 -33.28 5.83 22.35
N LYS A 73 -33.36 6.19 21.07
CA LYS A 73 -34.50 6.98 20.55
C LYS A 73 -35.73 6.16 20.21
N LYS A 74 -35.65 4.82 20.27
CA LYS A 74 -36.75 3.89 19.91
C LYS A 74 -37.40 4.24 18.55
N ALA A 75 -36.61 4.74 17.61
CA ALA A 75 -37.09 5.12 16.29
C ALA A 75 -37.53 3.87 15.52
N PRO A 76 -38.61 3.96 14.71
CA PRO A 76 -39.08 2.84 13.92
C PRO A 76 -38.00 2.37 12.94
N VAL A 77 -37.94 1.05 12.72
CA VAL A 77 -37.00 0.45 11.77
C VAL A 77 -37.36 0.96 10.37
N ASN A 78 -36.37 1.51 9.66
CA ASN A 78 -36.57 1.97 8.30
C ASN A 78 -36.87 0.76 7.40
N LYS A 79 -37.94 0.82 6.59
CA LYS A 79 -38.37 -0.32 5.75
C LYS A 79 -37.38 -0.65 4.63
N ILE A 80 -36.54 0.31 4.26
CA ILE A 80 -35.62 0.21 3.11
C ILE A 80 -34.22 -0.26 3.53
N SER A 81 -33.79 0.01 4.77
CA SER A 81 -32.45 -0.34 5.23
C SER A 81 -32.43 -0.71 6.70
N TRP A 82 -31.72 -1.78 7.02
CA TRP A 82 -31.49 -2.23 8.39
C TRP A 82 -30.58 -1.25 9.17
N ILE A 83 -29.75 -0.48 8.47
CA ILE A 83 -28.84 0.51 9.06
C ILE A 83 -29.55 1.86 9.12
N GLN A 84 -29.70 2.40 10.32
CA GLN A 84 -30.24 3.74 10.50
C GLN A 84 -29.16 4.76 10.18
N LYS A 85 -29.45 5.68 9.25
CA LYS A 85 -28.54 6.75 8.79
C LYS A 85 -27.21 6.21 8.21
N PRO A 86 -27.26 5.45 7.10
CA PRO A 86 -26.09 4.75 6.55
C PRO A 86 -24.91 5.68 6.22
N PHE A 87 -25.17 6.89 5.70
CA PHE A 87 -24.11 7.86 5.41
C PHE A 87 -23.41 8.37 6.68
N LEU A 88 -24.17 8.65 7.74
CA LEU A 88 -23.62 9.08 9.03
C LEU A 88 -22.82 7.93 9.67
N SER A 89 -23.37 6.71 9.64
CA SER A 89 -22.67 5.49 10.06
C SER A 89 -21.35 5.32 9.34
N PHE A 90 -21.34 5.50 8.02
CA PHE A 90 -20.14 5.41 7.21
C PHE A 90 -19.08 6.44 7.63
N ILE A 91 -19.45 7.71 7.77
CA ILE A 91 -18.53 8.77 8.20
C ILE A 91 -17.96 8.46 9.58
N ILE A 92 -18.80 8.12 10.56
CA ILE A 92 -18.34 7.81 11.93
C ILE A 92 -17.41 6.60 11.93
N GLY A 93 -17.74 5.56 11.16
CA GLY A 93 -16.88 4.39 10.97
C GLY A 93 -15.51 4.78 10.42
N LEU A 94 -15.46 5.56 9.34
CA LEU A 94 -14.20 6.04 8.74
C LEU A 94 -13.39 6.93 9.69
N THR A 95 -14.04 7.84 10.41
CA THR A 95 -13.37 8.70 11.39
C THR A 95 -12.75 7.86 12.52
N ASN A 96 -13.50 6.91 13.06
CA ASN A 96 -13.02 5.98 14.06
C ASN A 96 -11.84 5.15 13.56
N LEU A 97 -11.92 4.63 12.33
CA LEU A 97 -10.84 3.90 11.69
C LEU A 97 -9.56 4.75 11.62
N ALA A 98 -9.65 5.98 11.13
CA ALA A 98 -8.50 6.87 10.96
C ALA A 98 -7.86 7.24 12.31
N VAL A 99 -8.67 7.66 13.28
CA VAL A 99 -8.19 8.07 14.60
C VAL A 99 -7.56 6.89 15.34
N MET A 100 -8.25 5.74 15.36
CA MET A 100 -7.77 4.57 16.09
C MET A 100 -6.52 3.97 15.43
N ASN A 101 -6.46 3.93 14.10
CA ASN A 101 -5.26 3.50 13.38
C ASN A 101 -4.04 4.37 13.73
N SER A 102 -4.21 5.69 13.79
CA SER A 102 -3.14 6.62 14.17
C SER A 102 -2.72 6.43 15.63
N TYR A 103 -3.69 6.33 16.54
CA TYR A 103 -3.45 6.12 17.96
C TYR A 103 -2.71 4.81 18.25
N VAL A 104 -3.22 3.68 17.73
CA VAL A 104 -2.61 2.36 17.92
C VAL A 104 -1.22 2.29 17.31
N SER A 105 -1.00 2.88 16.14
CA SER A 105 0.32 2.91 15.50
C SER A 105 1.34 3.65 16.38
N LYS A 106 1.00 4.87 16.83
CA LYS A 106 1.88 5.66 17.72
C LYS A 106 2.13 4.97 19.06
N ARG A 107 1.09 4.37 19.64
CA ARG A 107 1.16 3.64 20.91
C ARG A 107 2.09 2.43 20.79
N ASN A 108 1.88 1.57 19.80
CA ASN A 108 2.70 0.38 19.58
C ASN A 108 4.16 0.75 19.27
N TRP A 109 4.37 1.83 18.51
CA TRP A 109 5.71 2.35 18.22
C TRP A 109 6.45 2.79 19.48
N LYS A 110 5.78 3.58 20.34
CA LYS A 110 6.33 4.02 21.61
C LYS A 110 6.72 2.84 22.49
N TYR A 111 5.83 1.85 22.66
CA TYR A 111 6.13 0.66 23.44
C TYR A 111 7.30 -0.14 22.87
N LYS A 112 7.45 -0.22 21.54
CA LYS A 112 8.59 -0.90 20.93
C LYS A 112 9.92 -0.20 21.15
N LEU A 113 9.95 1.13 21.16
CA LEU A 113 11.16 1.89 21.48
C LEU A 113 11.52 1.84 22.97
N GLU A 114 10.51 1.74 23.85
CA GLU A 114 10.68 1.60 25.30
C GLU A 114 11.00 0.17 25.75
N ASP A 115 10.88 -0.82 24.85
CA ASP A 115 11.16 -2.22 25.13
C ASP A 115 12.67 -2.44 25.34
N ASN A 116 13.06 -2.78 26.57
CA ASN A 116 14.44 -3.05 26.96
C ASN A 116 15.00 -4.37 26.41
N THR A 117 14.16 -5.20 25.77
CA THR A 117 14.59 -6.48 25.19
C THR A 117 15.14 -6.35 23.76
N MET A 118 14.93 -5.19 23.12
CA MET A 118 15.36 -4.95 21.74
C MET A 118 16.87 -4.71 21.65
N ASN A 119 17.49 -5.30 20.62
CA ASN A 119 18.92 -5.09 20.34
C ASN A 119 19.18 -3.61 19.98
N GLU A 120 20.33 -3.07 20.37
CA GLU A 120 20.68 -1.66 20.09
C GLU A 120 20.66 -1.35 18.60
N ARG A 121 21.11 -2.29 17.75
CA ARG A 121 21.10 -2.15 16.29
C ARG A 121 19.69 -2.06 15.72
N GLU A 122 18.77 -2.87 16.24
CA GLU A 122 17.36 -2.83 15.85
C GLU A 122 16.74 -1.50 16.30
N ARG A 123 17.01 -1.10 17.55
CA ARG A 123 16.48 0.15 18.12
C ARG A 123 16.92 1.39 17.34
N GLU A 124 18.17 1.45 16.90
CA GLU A 124 18.69 2.53 16.06
C GLU A 124 17.85 2.66 14.77
N VAL A 125 17.59 1.54 14.09
CA VAL A 125 16.76 1.50 12.89
C VAL A 125 15.31 1.87 13.18
N TRP A 126 14.71 1.34 14.25
CA TRP A 126 13.36 1.71 14.69
C TRP A 126 13.20 3.20 14.98
N SER A 127 14.24 3.85 15.50
CA SER A 127 14.20 5.30 15.77
C SER A 127 14.22 6.15 14.49
N LEU A 128 14.71 5.59 13.39
CA LEU A 128 14.86 6.27 12.10
C LEU A 128 13.70 5.97 11.12
N MET A 129 12.90 4.94 11.39
CA MET A 129 11.69 4.64 10.61
C MET A 129 10.54 5.59 10.98
N ASP A 130 9.68 5.87 9.99
CA ASP A 130 8.47 6.66 10.20
C ASP A 130 7.28 5.74 10.58
N PRO A 131 6.66 5.94 11.77
CA PRO A 131 5.50 5.15 12.22
C PRO A 131 4.25 5.31 11.35
N VAL A 132 4.17 6.32 10.48
CA VAL A 132 3.06 6.46 9.52
C VAL A 132 3.28 5.53 8.33
N ASN A 133 4.53 5.30 7.94
CA ASN A 133 4.93 4.59 6.72
C ASN A 133 5.39 3.15 6.98
N ILE A 134 4.72 2.44 7.91
CA ILE A 134 5.06 1.06 8.33
C ILE A 134 5.07 0.08 7.15
N LEU A 135 4.15 0.25 6.19
CA LEU A 135 3.93 -0.72 5.12
C LEU A 135 5.12 -0.84 4.15
N PRO A 136 5.69 0.26 3.61
CA PRO A 136 6.95 0.20 2.86
C PRO A 136 8.09 -0.48 3.62
N PHE A 137 8.27 -0.16 4.90
CA PHE A 137 9.32 -0.79 5.72
C PHE A 137 9.07 -2.29 5.90
N TYR A 138 7.81 -2.70 6.12
CA TYR A 138 7.45 -4.11 6.21
C TYR A 138 7.82 -4.86 4.92
N PHE A 139 7.47 -4.33 3.75
CA PHE A 139 7.84 -4.96 2.48
C PHE A 139 9.35 -5.03 2.29
N TYR A 140 10.06 -3.96 2.61
CA TYR A 140 11.52 -3.91 2.56
C TYR A 140 12.17 -5.00 3.43
N TYR A 141 11.78 -5.08 4.71
CA TYR A 141 12.35 -6.07 5.63
C TYR A 141 11.86 -7.49 5.34
N SER A 142 10.63 -7.69 4.87
CA SER A 142 10.13 -9.00 4.42
C SER A 142 10.93 -9.55 3.24
N ARG A 143 11.38 -8.70 2.32
CA ARG A 143 12.24 -9.10 1.19
C ARG A 143 13.71 -9.25 1.60
N SER A 144 14.29 -8.25 2.26
CA SER A 144 15.71 -8.25 2.62
C SER A 144 16.07 -9.30 3.70
N SER A 145 15.11 -9.72 4.53
CA SER A 145 15.26 -10.83 5.48
C SER A 145 15.29 -12.22 4.82
N LYS A 146 14.88 -12.34 3.55
CA LYS A 146 14.99 -13.58 2.77
C LYS A 146 16.20 -13.57 1.85
N ASN A 147 16.49 -12.42 1.23
CA ASN A 147 17.61 -12.28 0.32
C ASN A 147 18.36 -10.95 0.56
N PRO A 148 19.64 -10.99 0.98
CA PRO A 148 20.48 -9.82 1.19
C PRO A 148 20.68 -8.93 -0.04
N ALA A 149 20.42 -9.42 -1.25
CA ALA A 149 20.53 -8.62 -2.47
C ALA A 149 19.51 -7.47 -2.52
N PHE A 150 18.41 -7.56 -1.75
CA PHE A 150 17.42 -6.49 -1.64
C PHE A 150 17.77 -5.42 -0.61
N LYS A 151 18.98 -5.43 -0.04
CA LYS A 151 19.43 -4.35 0.84
C LYS A 151 19.51 -3.04 0.06
N LEU A 152 19.19 -1.93 0.73
CA LEU A 152 19.32 -0.61 0.15
C LEU A 152 20.77 -0.34 -0.24
N LYS A 153 20.95 0.32 -1.39
CA LYS A 153 22.24 0.88 -1.79
C LYS A 153 22.52 2.14 -0.98
N ASP A 154 23.79 2.50 -0.86
CA ASP A 154 24.21 3.73 -0.20
C ASP A 154 23.62 4.95 -0.96
N PRO A 155 22.83 5.82 -0.32
CA PRO A 155 22.31 7.04 -0.93
C PRO A 155 23.40 7.97 -1.47
N ARG A 156 24.63 7.90 -0.94
CA ARG A 156 25.79 8.69 -1.39
C ARG A 156 26.39 8.15 -2.69
N SER A 157 26.23 6.86 -2.96
CA SER A 157 26.70 6.22 -4.19
C SER A 157 25.77 6.47 -5.39
N TYR A 158 24.71 7.25 -5.17
CA TYR A 158 23.69 7.48 -6.17
C TYR A 158 24.23 8.27 -7.37
N ASN A 159 24.14 7.69 -8.55
CA ASN A 159 24.38 8.37 -9.82
C ASN A 159 23.04 8.93 -10.33
N PRO A 160 22.94 10.23 -10.67
CA PRO A 160 21.70 10.86 -11.17
C PRO A 160 20.98 10.11 -12.29
N ASN A 161 21.69 9.29 -13.06
CA ASN A 161 21.15 8.48 -14.15
C ASN A 161 20.55 7.12 -13.72
N GLU A 162 20.63 6.72 -12.44
CA GLU A 162 20.15 5.41 -11.96
C GLU A 162 18.68 5.38 -11.49
N VAL A 163 18.10 6.49 -11.00
CA VAL A 163 16.69 6.59 -10.54
C VAL A 163 15.80 7.34 -11.53
N MET A 164 16.37 7.86 -12.62
CA MET A 164 15.54 8.15 -13.78
C MET A 164 15.22 6.84 -14.48
N PHE A 165 13.96 6.63 -14.85
CA PHE A 165 13.53 5.60 -15.78
C PHE A 165 14.61 5.42 -16.86
N ASP A 166 15.27 4.27 -16.84
CA ASP A 166 16.33 3.98 -17.79
C ASP A 166 15.67 3.71 -19.14
N LYS A 167 15.53 4.80 -19.91
CA LYS A 167 14.89 4.80 -21.22
C LYS A 167 15.57 3.81 -22.16
N GLU A 168 16.88 3.62 -22.06
CA GLU A 168 17.60 2.65 -22.89
C GLU A 168 17.29 1.22 -22.48
N THR A 169 17.20 0.90 -21.18
CA THR A 169 16.81 -0.44 -20.74
C THR A 169 15.36 -0.76 -21.11
N TYR A 170 14.46 0.22 -21.03
CA TYR A 170 13.09 0.11 -21.54
C TYR A 170 13.05 -0.10 -23.06
N GLU A 171 13.80 0.68 -23.83
CA GLU A 171 13.85 0.55 -25.29
C GLU A 171 14.48 -0.79 -25.71
N LYS A 172 15.50 -1.29 -24.99
CA LYS A 172 16.09 -2.61 -25.20
C LYS A 172 15.15 -3.76 -24.83
N GLN A 173 14.32 -3.60 -23.78
CA GLN A 173 13.26 -4.58 -23.47
C GLN A 173 12.17 -4.58 -24.54
N LYS A 174 11.73 -3.39 -24.99
CA LYS A 174 10.82 -3.23 -26.12
C LYS A 174 11.38 -3.87 -27.41
N GLU A 175 12.67 -3.69 -27.70
CA GLU A 175 13.32 -4.28 -28.87
C GLU A 175 13.52 -5.80 -28.76
N LYS A 176 13.80 -6.33 -27.57
CA LYS A 176 13.87 -7.78 -27.34
C LYS A 176 12.51 -8.46 -27.48
N GLU A 177 11.42 -7.75 -27.21
CA GLU A 177 10.05 -8.23 -27.33
C GLU A 177 9.42 -8.01 -28.72
N ASN A 178 10.09 -7.25 -29.61
CA ASN A 178 9.67 -7.08 -31.02
C ASN A 178 9.72 -8.36 -31.86
N GLY A 179 10.04 -9.52 -31.27
CA GLY A 179 9.78 -10.82 -31.87
C GLY A 179 8.32 -11.27 -31.77
N HIS A 180 7.56 -10.80 -30.78
CA HIS A 180 6.15 -11.16 -30.60
C HIS A 180 5.39 -10.13 -29.75
N PHE A 181 4.39 -9.49 -30.39
CA PHE A 181 3.23 -8.84 -29.75
C PHE A 181 3.41 -7.50 -29.03
N LEU A 182 3.78 -6.43 -29.73
CA LEU A 182 3.27 -5.08 -29.40
C LEU A 182 3.04 -4.31 -30.70
N ASP A 183 1.88 -4.53 -31.31
CA ASP A 183 1.37 -3.61 -32.32
C ASP A 183 1.15 -2.22 -31.68
N ASN A 184 1.48 -1.19 -32.44
CA ASN A 184 1.81 0.17 -32.02
C ASN A 184 0.59 1.01 -31.54
N SER A 185 -0.19 0.56 -30.55
CA SER A 185 -1.37 1.35 -30.12
C SER A 185 -1.73 1.40 -28.64
N HIS A 186 -0.96 0.80 -27.73
CA HIS A 186 -1.25 0.94 -26.29
C HIS A 186 -0.25 1.86 -25.59
N ASP A 187 -0.70 3.10 -25.33
CA ASP A 187 -0.08 3.97 -24.33
C ASP A 187 -0.14 3.27 -22.97
N LEU A 188 1.00 2.69 -22.57
CA LEU A 188 1.16 2.07 -21.26
C LEU A 188 0.78 3.08 -20.17
N THR A 189 -0.03 2.64 -19.20
CA THR A 189 -0.43 3.50 -18.11
C THR A 189 0.79 3.84 -17.24
N SER A 190 0.72 4.94 -16.50
CA SER A 190 1.81 5.33 -15.58
C SER A 190 2.16 4.23 -14.58
N TRP A 191 1.20 3.35 -14.24
CA TRP A 191 1.42 2.21 -13.35
C TRP A 191 2.14 1.05 -14.03
N ASP A 192 1.88 0.79 -15.30
CA ASP A 192 2.62 -0.22 -16.08
C ASP A 192 4.10 0.15 -16.20
N LYS A 193 4.36 1.44 -16.42
CA LYS A 193 5.74 1.98 -16.45
C LYS A 193 6.47 1.77 -15.13
N ILE A 194 5.77 1.94 -14.00
CA ILE A 194 6.33 1.73 -12.65
C ILE A 194 6.56 0.23 -12.38
N ARG A 195 5.64 -0.65 -12.82
CA ARG A 195 5.76 -2.10 -12.65
C ARG A 195 6.93 -2.68 -13.45
N LEU A 196 7.10 -2.27 -14.71
CA LEU A 196 8.26 -2.63 -15.54
C LEU A 196 9.56 -2.12 -14.93
N ALA A 197 9.61 -0.86 -14.49
CA ALA A 197 10.80 -0.29 -13.84
C ALA A 197 11.19 -1.03 -12.54
N SER A 198 10.24 -1.72 -11.91
CA SER A 198 10.46 -2.51 -10.70
C SER A 198 10.86 -3.97 -11.00
N GLY A 199 11.03 -4.34 -12.27
CA GLY A 199 11.40 -5.68 -12.71
C GLY A 199 10.25 -6.69 -12.78
N PHE A 200 9.00 -6.22 -12.82
CA PHE A 200 7.83 -7.09 -13.07
C PHE A 200 7.50 -7.11 -14.55
N ASP A 201 7.28 -8.32 -15.06
CA ASP A 201 6.82 -8.56 -16.43
C ASP A 201 5.30 -8.33 -16.52
N ILE A 202 4.84 -7.61 -17.56
CA ILE A 202 3.40 -7.28 -17.77
C ILE A 202 2.80 -8.16 -18.88
N THR A 203 3.59 -9.06 -19.49
CA THR A 203 3.12 -9.89 -20.61
C THR A 203 1.99 -10.86 -20.25
N ASP A 204 1.77 -11.16 -18.97
CA ASP A 204 0.78 -12.15 -18.53
C ASP A 204 -0.61 -11.57 -18.18
N GLU A 205 -0.80 -10.25 -18.13
CA GLU A 205 -2.13 -9.68 -17.77
C GLU A 205 -3.12 -9.67 -18.95
N ASN A 206 -2.69 -9.91 -20.19
CA ASN A 206 -3.57 -9.92 -21.37
C ASN A 206 -3.84 -11.30 -21.97
N LYS A 207 -3.37 -12.38 -21.33
CA LYS A 207 -3.67 -13.77 -21.73
C LYS A 207 -4.15 -14.58 -20.53
N ASP A 208 -5.19 -14.09 -19.86
CA ASP A 208 -6.26 -14.88 -19.22
C ASP A 208 -7.14 -14.03 -18.28
N ASP A 209 -7.36 -12.74 -18.61
CA ASP A 209 -8.40 -11.93 -17.97
C ASP A 209 -9.80 -12.23 -18.56
N SER A 210 -10.06 -13.51 -18.81
CA SER A 210 -11.42 -14.05 -18.93
C SER A 210 -11.76 -15.09 -17.86
N ASN A 211 -10.84 -15.51 -16.98
CA ASN A 211 -11.15 -16.60 -16.04
C ASN A 211 -10.43 -16.66 -14.68
N LEU A 212 -9.94 -15.57 -14.09
CA LEU A 212 -9.49 -15.60 -12.68
C LEU A 212 -9.75 -14.28 -11.91
N ARG A 213 -11.03 -13.89 -11.85
CA ARG A 213 -11.57 -13.39 -10.59
C ARG A 213 -11.94 -14.61 -9.75
N ASP A 214 -11.10 -14.96 -8.78
CA ASP A 214 -11.53 -15.38 -7.44
C ASP A 214 -10.35 -15.78 -6.56
N VAL A 215 -9.95 -14.85 -5.67
CA VAL A 215 -9.63 -15.21 -4.28
C VAL A 215 -10.33 -14.20 -3.37
N ASN A 216 -11.66 -14.25 -3.36
CA ASN A 216 -12.43 -14.47 -2.13
C ASN A 216 -13.93 -14.61 -2.44
N GLY A 217 -14.44 -15.84 -2.40
CA GLY A 217 -15.85 -16.11 -2.15
C GLY A 217 -16.59 -16.94 -3.19
N GLY A 218 -16.44 -18.27 -3.10
CA GLY A 218 -17.53 -19.25 -3.27
C GLY A 218 -18.40 -19.18 -4.53
N GLY A 219 -18.02 -20.00 -5.53
CA GLY A 219 -18.87 -20.94 -6.26
C GLY A 219 -20.25 -20.49 -6.74
N TYR A 220 -20.40 -20.30 -8.05
CA TYR A 220 -21.10 -21.20 -8.99
C TYR A 220 -21.04 -20.55 -10.39
N LYS A 221 -20.47 -21.24 -11.37
CA LYS A 221 -20.48 -20.85 -12.79
C LYS A 221 -21.75 -21.41 -13.42
N GLU A 222 -22.55 -20.56 -14.04
CA GLU A 222 -23.49 -20.96 -15.09
C GLU A 222 -23.17 -20.14 -16.35
N SER A 223 -22.90 -20.85 -17.43
CA SER A 223 -22.54 -20.32 -18.75
C SER A 223 -23.77 -19.84 -19.49
N ILE A 224 -23.76 -18.62 -20.02
CA ILE A 224 -24.68 -18.21 -21.09
C ILE A 224 -23.90 -17.50 -22.20
N THR A 225 -24.08 -18.06 -23.39
CA THR A 225 -23.57 -17.73 -24.72
C THR A 225 -24.00 -16.36 -25.25
N ASP A 226 -23.17 -15.85 -26.15
CA ASP A 226 -23.32 -14.63 -26.96
C ASP A 226 -24.72 -14.45 -27.58
N ASN A 227 -25.34 -13.32 -27.25
CA ASN A 227 -26.02 -12.39 -28.17
C ASN A 227 -26.66 -11.28 -27.33
N ASP A 228 -26.24 -10.03 -27.57
CA ASP A 228 -27.05 -8.81 -27.55
C ASP A 228 -26.21 -7.58 -27.16
N GLU A 229 -26.46 -6.49 -27.89
CA GLU A 229 -25.91 -5.14 -27.73
C GLU A 229 -25.46 -4.82 -26.30
N VAL A 230 -24.16 -4.51 -26.12
CA VAL A 230 -23.63 -4.00 -24.86
C VAL A 230 -24.18 -2.59 -24.60
N LYS A 231 -25.40 -2.53 -24.05
CA LYS A 231 -25.95 -1.34 -23.42
C LYS A 231 -25.41 -1.26 -22.00
N SER A 232 -24.73 -0.16 -21.70
CA SER A 232 -24.26 0.17 -20.36
C SER A 232 -25.40 0.05 -19.34
N THR A 233 -25.12 -0.56 -18.18
CA THR A 233 -26.06 -0.75 -17.06
C THR A 233 -26.74 0.56 -16.63
N TRP A 234 -26.09 1.69 -16.89
CA TRP A 234 -26.60 3.04 -16.61
C TRP A 234 -27.70 3.50 -17.58
N ASP A 235 -27.78 2.94 -18.78
CA ASP A 235 -28.83 3.27 -19.76
C ASP A 235 -30.16 2.58 -19.44
N ARG A 236 -30.13 1.43 -18.78
CA ARG A 236 -31.34 0.71 -18.33
C ARG A 236 -32.04 1.46 -17.19
N ILE A 237 -31.27 1.96 -16.23
CA ILE A 237 -31.80 2.70 -15.06
C ILE A 237 -32.47 4.02 -15.47
N ARG A 238 -31.99 4.69 -16.53
CA ARG A 238 -32.59 5.95 -17.01
C ARG A 238 -33.91 5.78 -17.76
N LYS A 239 -34.18 4.58 -18.30
CA LYS A 239 -35.41 4.30 -19.04
C LYS A 239 -36.58 3.85 -18.16
N GLU A 240 -36.30 3.21 -17.03
CA GLU A 240 -37.33 2.71 -16.10
C GLU A 240 -37.82 3.76 -15.09
N GLY A 241 -37.29 4.99 -15.16
CA GLY A 241 -37.65 6.12 -14.29
C GLY A 241 -38.66 7.11 -14.87
N LYS A 242 -39.44 6.75 -15.90
CA LYS A 242 -40.57 7.53 -16.41
C LYS A 242 -41.83 6.68 -16.46
#